data_AF-A0A2J8B8A0-F1
#
_entry.id   AF-A0A2J8B8A0-F1
#
_cell.length_a   1.000
_cell.length_b   1.000
_cell.length_c   1.000
_cell.angle_alpha   90.00
_cell.angle_beta   90.00
_cell.angle_gamma   90.00
#
_symmetry.space_group_name_H-M   'P 1'
#
loop_
_entity.id
_entity.type
_entity.pdbx_description
1 polymer ?
#
loop_
_entity_poly.entity_id
_entity_poly.type
_entity_poly.pdbx_seq_one_letter_code
_entity_poly.pdbx_strand_id
1 'polypeptide(L)'
;MKYCPDCDMEFIDSVETCTDCGKPLVDKEQYLAEESARIEREAAEQTQLLKEQQAALDAEAENAADDRRPAPAVYVRRADRYEDLKSSASAFLIVGIVMVILSVLSWGHALHLPFSIPSNVMLRILFLLFAVGSFAVYIKTTADAKTVHGQIEEEQKATEQLTSWFLESYTPEAVDAAVQKENGTLRPEVLALKRMDYIQDVFITQYDLADQAYVDALSEDIYAKLYEPEQGDE
;
A
#
# COMPACT_ATOMS: atom_id res chain seq x y z
N MET A 1 -51.06 -19.00 -28.21
CA MET A 1 -50.14 -20.02 -28.78
C MET A 1 -49.57 -20.81 -27.64
N LYS A 2 -49.71 -22.14 -27.71
CA LYS A 2 -49.20 -23.07 -26.70
C LYS A 2 -47.71 -23.30 -26.93
N TYR A 3 -46.94 -23.40 -25.86
CA TYR A 3 -45.48 -23.50 -25.90
C TYR A 3 -44.98 -24.59 -24.96
N CYS A 4 -43.95 -25.30 -25.40
CA CYS A 4 -43.22 -26.25 -24.59
C CYS A 4 -41.84 -25.64 -24.21
N PRO A 5 -41.60 -25.26 -22.94
CA PRO A 5 -40.33 -24.68 -22.51
C PRO A 5 -39.17 -25.68 -22.51
N ASP A 6 -39.47 -26.98 -22.43
CA ASP A 6 -38.46 -28.03 -22.45
C ASP A 6 -37.96 -28.36 -23.86
N CYS A 7 -38.83 -28.29 -24.86
CA CYS A 7 -38.50 -28.60 -26.26
C CYS A 7 -38.29 -27.35 -27.12
N ASP A 8 -38.56 -26.17 -26.56
CA ASP A 8 -38.55 -24.88 -27.25
C ASP A 8 -39.38 -24.85 -28.55
N MET A 9 -40.62 -25.36 -28.46
CA MET A 9 -41.52 -25.48 -29.62
C MET A 9 -42.89 -24.84 -29.38
N GLU A 10 -43.45 -24.27 -30.45
CA GLU A 10 -44.78 -23.67 -30.47
C GLU A 10 -45.81 -24.59 -31.11
N PHE A 11 -47.01 -24.58 -30.56
CA PHE A 11 -48.13 -25.41 -30.96
C PHE A 11 -49.39 -24.55 -31.11
N ILE A 12 -50.26 -24.98 -32.02
CA ILE A 12 -51.62 -24.43 -32.15
C ILE A 12 -52.44 -24.71 -30.88
N ASP A 13 -53.36 -23.81 -30.55
CA ASP A 13 -54.04 -23.80 -29.25
C ASP A 13 -54.94 -25.04 -28.97
N SER A 14 -55.20 -25.87 -29.98
CA SER A 14 -55.97 -27.12 -29.86
C SER A 14 -55.17 -28.31 -29.33
N VAL A 15 -53.86 -28.18 -29.15
CA VAL A 15 -52.99 -29.24 -28.63
C VAL A 15 -52.62 -28.90 -27.19
N GLU A 16 -52.89 -29.81 -26.25
CA GLU A 16 -52.66 -29.57 -24.81
C GLU A 16 -51.36 -30.21 -24.30
N THR A 17 -50.77 -31.15 -25.05
CA THR A 17 -49.58 -31.91 -24.67
C THR A 17 -48.53 -31.90 -25.77
N CYS A 18 -47.26 -31.71 -25.42
CA CYS A 18 -46.14 -31.76 -26.36
C CYS A 18 -45.95 -33.16 -26.96
N THR A 19 -45.79 -33.24 -28.27
CA THR A 19 -45.62 -34.53 -28.99
C THR A 19 -44.26 -35.19 -28.73
N ASP A 20 -43.22 -34.42 -28.41
CA ASP A 20 -41.86 -34.95 -28.19
C ASP A 20 -41.56 -35.31 -26.73
N CYS A 21 -41.94 -34.45 -25.77
CA CYS A 21 -41.65 -34.67 -24.35
C CYS A 21 -42.87 -35.11 -23.51
N GLY A 22 -44.08 -35.14 -24.09
CA GLY A 22 -45.30 -35.60 -23.42
C GLY A 22 -45.82 -34.69 -22.29
N LYS A 23 -45.20 -33.53 -22.06
CA LYS A 23 -45.57 -32.58 -21.00
C LYS A 23 -46.70 -31.63 -21.42
N PRO A 24 -47.49 -31.10 -20.46
CA PRO A 24 -48.53 -30.12 -20.75
C PRO A 24 -47.93 -28.81 -21.29
N LEU A 25 -48.57 -28.24 -22.30
CA LEU A 25 -48.12 -27.01 -22.94
C LEU A 25 -48.62 -25.77 -22.18
N VAL A 26 -47.73 -24.82 -21.96
CA VAL A 26 -48.01 -23.56 -21.26
C VAL A 26 -48.35 -22.46 -22.27
N ASP A 27 -48.87 -21.34 -21.80
CA ASP A 27 -49.01 -20.15 -22.64
C ASP A 27 -47.65 -19.46 -22.79
N LYS A 28 -47.23 -19.20 -24.04
CA LYS A 28 -45.89 -18.65 -24.33
C LYS A 28 -45.70 -17.25 -23.73
N GLU A 29 -46.69 -16.38 -23.85
CA GLU A 29 -46.57 -14.99 -23.42
C GLU A 29 -46.50 -14.91 -21.90
N GLN A 30 -47.32 -15.72 -21.22
CA GLN A 30 -47.31 -15.81 -19.76
C GLN A 30 -46.00 -16.41 -19.25
N TYR A 31 -45.52 -17.50 -19.86
CA TYR A 31 -44.27 -18.15 -19.47
C TYR A 31 -43.06 -17.21 -19.61
N LEU A 32 -42.94 -16.52 -20.75
CA LEU A 32 -41.84 -15.58 -20.99
C LEU A 32 -41.91 -14.35 -20.06
N ALA A 33 -43.10 -13.85 -19.76
CA ALA A 33 -43.29 -12.74 -18.82
C ALA A 33 -42.93 -13.12 -17.38
N GLU A 34 -43.25 -14.36 -16.96
CA GLU A 34 -42.87 -14.88 -15.65
C GLU A 34 -41.36 -15.13 -15.54
N GLU A 35 -40.74 -15.66 -16.60
CA GLU A 35 -39.30 -15.91 -16.68
C GLU A 35 -38.48 -14.61 -16.70
N SER A 36 -38.87 -13.61 -17.50
CA SER A 36 -38.18 -12.31 -17.50
C SER A 36 -38.30 -11.59 -16.16
N ALA A 37 -39.47 -11.63 -15.52
CA ALA A 37 -39.66 -11.10 -14.18
C ALA A 37 -38.87 -11.87 -13.11
N ARG A 38 -38.57 -13.16 -13.32
CA ARG A 38 -37.69 -13.93 -12.43
C ARG A 38 -36.23 -13.52 -12.59
N ILE A 39 -35.76 -13.40 -13.83
CA ILE A 39 -34.39 -12.97 -14.17
C ILE A 39 -34.11 -11.55 -13.65
N GLU A 40 -35.06 -10.62 -13.81
CA GLU A 40 -34.92 -9.26 -13.29
C GLU A 40 -34.82 -9.21 -11.76
N ARG A 41 -35.59 -10.06 -11.06
CA ARG A 41 -35.54 -10.18 -9.59
C ARG A 41 -34.20 -10.74 -9.13
N GLU A 42 -33.73 -11.82 -9.77
CA GLU A 42 -32.42 -12.43 -9.47
C GLU A 42 -31.26 -11.46 -9.74
N ALA A 43 -31.32 -10.72 -10.86
CA ALA A 43 -30.32 -9.70 -11.19
C ALA A 43 -30.32 -8.53 -10.18
N ALA A 44 -31.50 -8.11 -9.71
CA ALA A 44 -31.63 -7.06 -8.71
C ALA A 44 -31.08 -7.50 -7.35
N GLU A 45 -31.38 -8.73 -6.92
CA GLU A 45 -30.85 -9.35 -5.69
C GLU A 45 -29.32 -9.48 -5.76
N GLN A 46 -28.79 -10.00 -6.86
CA GLN A 46 -27.34 -10.12 -7.07
C GLN A 46 -26.63 -8.75 -7.04
N THR A 47 -27.27 -7.72 -7.61
CA THR A 47 -26.74 -6.35 -7.58
C THR A 47 -26.76 -5.76 -6.17
N GLN A 48 -27.79 -6.05 -5.37
CA GLN A 48 -27.86 -5.64 -3.97
C GLN A 48 -26.75 -6.29 -3.13
N LEU A 49 -26.55 -7.61 -3.28
CA LEU A 49 -25.49 -8.34 -2.59
C LEU A 49 -24.09 -7.80 -2.93
N LEU A 50 -23.82 -7.45 -4.19
CA LEU A 50 -22.55 -6.82 -4.57
C LEU A 50 -22.36 -5.45 -3.93
N LYS A 51 -23.42 -4.63 -3.86
CA LYS A 51 -23.35 -3.32 -3.21
C LYS A 51 -23.11 -3.44 -1.71
N GLU A 52 -23.73 -4.40 -1.06
CA GLU A 52 -23.51 -4.67 0.38
C GLU A 52 -22.08 -5.16 0.64
N GLN A 53 -21.55 -6.07 -0.19
CA GLN A 53 -20.16 -6.50 -0.09
C GLN A 53 -19.19 -5.34 -0.31
N GLN A 54 -19.43 -4.49 -1.31
CA GLN A 54 -18.61 -3.31 -1.56
C GLN A 54 -18.68 -2.32 -0.39
N ALA A 55 -19.86 -2.05 0.15
CA ALA A 55 -20.03 -1.18 1.30
C ALA A 55 -19.37 -1.76 2.57
N ALA A 56 -19.39 -3.08 2.76
CA ALA A 56 -18.68 -3.74 3.86
C ALA A 56 -17.16 -3.58 3.71
N LEU A 57 -16.62 -3.78 2.49
CA LEU A 57 -15.20 -3.57 2.20
C LEU A 57 -14.78 -2.10 2.38
N ASP A 58 -15.62 -1.16 1.94
CA ASP A 58 -15.37 0.28 2.10
C ASP A 58 -15.44 0.67 3.58
N ALA A 59 -16.39 0.13 4.36
CA ALA A 59 -16.47 0.33 5.80
C ALA A 59 -15.31 -0.31 6.55
N GLU A 60 -14.82 -1.49 6.15
CA GLU A 60 -13.60 -2.08 6.70
C GLU A 60 -12.36 -1.24 6.36
N ALA A 61 -12.30 -0.65 5.16
CA ALA A 61 -11.24 0.27 4.77
C ALA A 61 -11.28 1.58 5.58
N GLU A 62 -12.47 2.11 5.86
CA GLU A 62 -12.67 3.29 6.73
C GLU A 62 -12.34 2.98 8.20
N ASN A 63 -12.78 1.83 8.74
CA ASN A 63 -12.45 1.41 10.10
C ASN A 63 -10.95 1.11 10.27
N ALA A 64 -10.29 0.56 9.25
CA ALA A 64 -8.84 0.40 9.23
C ALA A 64 -8.08 1.74 9.10
N ALA A 65 -8.75 2.81 8.64
CA ALA A 65 -8.22 4.16 8.66
C ALA A 65 -8.44 4.85 10.02
N ASP A 66 -9.52 4.53 10.73
CA ASP A 66 -9.87 5.09 12.05
C ASP A 66 -9.11 4.41 13.23
N ASP A 67 -8.77 3.12 13.13
CA ASP A 67 -7.88 2.43 14.08
C ASP A 67 -6.38 2.75 13.87
N ARG A 68 -6.08 3.73 13.00
CA ARG A 68 -4.83 4.49 13.13
C ARG A 68 -5.01 5.49 14.24
N ARG A 69 -4.98 5.00 15.48
CA ARG A 69 -4.28 5.77 16.51
C ARG A 69 -2.94 6.14 15.87
N PRO A 70 -2.60 7.42 15.64
CA PRO A 70 -1.32 7.74 15.05
C PRO A 70 -0.29 7.12 15.97
N ALA A 71 0.32 6.01 15.52
CA ALA A 71 1.55 5.55 16.12
C ALA A 71 2.43 6.79 16.19
N PRO A 72 3.15 7.04 17.30
CA PRO A 72 4.05 8.18 17.38
C PRO A 72 4.83 8.18 16.08
N ALA A 73 4.62 9.22 15.26
CA ALA A 73 5.07 9.20 13.88
C ALA A 73 6.58 9.07 13.97
N VAL A 74 7.12 7.87 13.70
CA VAL A 74 8.56 7.68 13.70
C VAL A 74 9.05 8.55 12.57
N TYR A 75 9.87 9.54 12.88
CA TYR A 75 10.39 10.43 11.86
C TYR A 75 11.22 9.62 10.87
N VAL A 76 10.83 9.67 9.61
CA VAL A 76 11.57 9.04 8.51
C VAL A 76 12.25 10.16 7.73
N ARG A 77 13.58 10.13 7.68
CA ARG A 77 14.38 11.10 6.92
C ARG A 77 13.99 11.01 5.44
N ARG A 78 13.96 12.16 4.75
CA ARG A 78 13.69 12.16 3.30
C ARG A 78 14.72 11.37 2.49
N ALA A 79 15.96 11.31 2.98
CA ALA A 79 17.03 10.49 2.40
C ALA A 79 16.67 9.00 2.41
N ASP A 80 16.31 8.46 3.57
CA ASP A 80 15.95 7.05 3.74
C ASP A 80 14.72 6.70 2.90
N ARG A 81 13.71 7.57 2.93
CA ARG A 81 12.50 7.42 2.09
C ARG A 81 12.83 7.38 0.60
N TYR A 82 13.82 8.15 0.14
CA TYR A 82 14.25 8.12 -1.25
C TYR A 82 14.94 6.79 -1.60
N GLU A 83 15.81 6.29 -0.72
CA GLU A 83 16.46 5.01 -0.91
C GLU A 83 15.46 3.86 -0.97
N ASP A 84 14.44 3.88 -0.11
CA ASP A 84 13.34 2.91 -0.10
C ASP A 84 12.53 2.95 -1.41
N LEU A 85 12.17 4.13 -1.89
CA LEU A 85 11.45 4.30 -3.16
C LEU A 85 12.31 3.85 -4.35
N LYS A 86 13.60 4.17 -4.34
CA LYS A 86 14.54 3.75 -5.39
C LYS A 86 14.74 2.23 -5.40
N SER A 87 14.91 1.63 -4.23
CA SER A 87 15.02 0.18 -4.05
C SER A 87 13.75 -0.53 -4.53
N SER A 88 12.58 -0.03 -4.09
CA SER A 88 11.26 -0.53 -4.49
C SER A 88 11.04 -0.41 -6.02
N ALA A 89 11.41 0.71 -6.62
CA ALA A 89 11.35 0.88 -8.07
C ALA A 89 12.19 -0.17 -8.79
N SER A 90 13.41 -0.44 -8.34
CA SER A 90 14.26 -1.45 -8.96
C SER A 90 13.68 -2.87 -8.85
N ALA A 91 12.99 -3.19 -7.74
CA ALA A 91 12.30 -4.47 -7.58
C ALA A 91 11.16 -4.64 -8.61
N PHE A 92 10.31 -3.62 -8.79
CA PHE A 92 9.26 -3.65 -9.82
C PHE A 92 9.82 -3.72 -11.24
N LEU A 93 10.98 -3.11 -11.48
CA LEU A 93 11.67 -3.21 -12.77
C LEU A 93 12.16 -4.65 -13.03
N ILE A 94 12.78 -5.29 -12.04
CA ILE A 94 13.25 -6.69 -12.17
C ILE A 94 12.08 -7.63 -12.42
N VAL A 95 11.00 -7.52 -11.62
CA VAL A 95 9.80 -8.35 -11.80
C VAL A 95 9.18 -8.10 -13.17
N GLY A 96 9.09 -6.84 -13.61
CA GLY A 96 8.60 -6.47 -14.94
C GLY A 96 9.43 -7.13 -16.06
N ILE A 97 10.76 -7.07 -15.97
CA ILE A 97 11.66 -7.70 -16.95
C ILE A 97 11.46 -9.21 -17.00
N VAL A 98 11.39 -9.88 -15.83
CA VAL A 98 11.13 -11.32 -15.76
C VAL A 98 9.80 -11.67 -16.43
N MET A 99 8.74 -10.91 -16.16
CA MET A 99 7.42 -11.12 -16.78
C MET A 99 7.43 -10.90 -18.30
N VAL A 100 8.18 -9.91 -18.79
CA VAL A 100 8.37 -9.69 -20.24
C VAL A 100 9.12 -10.85 -20.87
N ILE A 101 10.20 -11.33 -20.24
CA ILE A 101 10.96 -12.49 -20.73
C ILE A 101 10.08 -13.73 -20.79
N LEU A 102 9.31 -14.03 -19.73
CA LEU A 102 8.36 -15.14 -19.71
C LEU A 102 7.29 -14.99 -20.81
N SER A 103 6.78 -13.77 -21.04
CA SER A 103 5.84 -13.49 -22.11
C SER A 103 6.44 -13.78 -23.50
N VAL A 104 7.68 -13.36 -23.76
CA VAL A 104 8.38 -13.62 -25.03
C VAL A 104 8.70 -15.11 -25.19
N LEU A 105 9.19 -15.77 -24.14
CA LEU A 105 9.46 -17.21 -24.14
C LEU A 105 8.20 -18.05 -24.37
N SER A 106 7.02 -17.54 -24.00
CA SER A 106 5.73 -18.20 -24.27
C SER A 106 5.33 -18.25 -25.75
N TRP A 107 6.00 -17.47 -26.62
CA TRP A 107 5.92 -17.60 -28.09
C TRP A 107 6.89 -18.65 -28.67
N GLY A 108 7.73 -19.27 -27.81
CA GLY A 108 8.81 -20.18 -28.14
C GLY A 108 8.43 -21.54 -28.74
N HIS A 109 7.34 -21.66 -29.52
CA HIS A 109 7.23 -22.75 -30.50
C HIS A 109 8.33 -22.64 -31.59
N ALA A 110 9.04 -21.50 -31.66
CA ALA A 110 10.17 -21.24 -32.56
C ALA A 110 11.58 -21.54 -31.98
N LEU A 111 11.72 -21.76 -30.67
CA LEU A 111 12.99 -22.02 -29.99
C LEU A 111 12.85 -23.33 -29.21
N HIS A 112 13.29 -24.46 -29.78
CA HIS A 112 13.25 -25.81 -29.18
C HIS A 112 13.86 -25.87 -27.77
N LEU A 113 13.13 -25.43 -26.74
CA LEU A 113 13.53 -25.51 -25.33
C LEU A 113 12.67 -26.57 -24.62
N PRO A 114 13.25 -27.43 -23.77
CA PRO A 114 12.56 -28.56 -23.14
C PRO A 114 11.60 -28.16 -22.00
N PHE A 115 11.37 -26.87 -21.77
CA PHE A 115 10.45 -26.36 -20.75
C PHE A 115 9.07 -26.11 -21.34
N SER A 116 8.10 -26.97 -21.01
CA SER A 116 6.70 -26.84 -21.41
C SER A 116 5.97 -25.85 -20.49
N ILE A 117 6.21 -24.55 -20.67
CA ILE A 117 5.33 -23.54 -20.10
C ILE A 117 3.97 -23.67 -20.83
N PRO A 118 2.85 -23.87 -20.12
CA PRO A 118 1.56 -24.07 -20.78
C PRO A 118 1.25 -22.84 -21.65
N SER A 119 1.17 -23.04 -22.96
CA SER A 119 0.98 -22.00 -23.98
C SER A 119 -0.45 -21.43 -24.02
N ASN A 120 -1.21 -21.65 -22.95
CA ASN A 120 -2.59 -21.21 -22.79
C ASN A 120 -2.65 -19.69 -22.97
N VAL A 121 -3.53 -19.24 -23.87
CA VAL A 121 -3.73 -17.82 -24.18
C VAL A 121 -4.02 -17.00 -22.92
N MET A 122 -4.75 -17.58 -21.96
CA MET A 122 -5.04 -16.99 -20.66
C MET A 122 -3.76 -16.63 -19.86
N LEU A 123 -2.75 -17.51 -19.84
CA LEU A 123 -1.50 -17.28 -19.11
C LEU A 123 -0.66 -16.16 -19.75
N ARG A 124 -0.69 -16.06 -21.09
CA ARG A 124 -0.01 -14.99 -21.83
C ARG A 124 -0.57 -13.61 -21.50
N ILE A 125 -1.90 -13.51 -21.47
CA ILE A 125 -2.59 -12.27 -21.09
C ILE A 125 -2.21 -11.89 -19.66
N LEU A 126 -2.17 -12.87 -18.74
CA LEU A 126 -1.78 -12.63 -17.35
C LEU A 126 -0.36 -12.05 -17.22
N PHE A 127 0.63 -12.66 -17.86
CA PHE A 127 2.01 -12.15 -17.83
C PHE A 127 2.14 -10.74 -18.44
N LEU A 128 1.40 -10.46 -19.51
CA LEU A 128 1.36 -9.11 -20.10
C LEU A 128 0.75 -8.09 -19.14
N LEU A 129 -0.36 -8.44 -18.46
CA LEU A 129 -0.98 -7.56 -17.47
C LEU A 129 -0.04 -7.28 -16.29
N PHE A 130 0.64 -8.30 -15.77
CA PHE A 130 1.63 -8.11 -14.70
C PHE A 130 2.85 -7.30 -15.16
N ALA A 131 3.33 -7.51 -16.38
CA ALA A 131 4.43 -6.72 -16.93
C ALA A 131 4.04 -5.23 -17.06
N VAL A 132 2.87 -4.94 -17.62
CA VAL A 132 2.36 -3.56 -17.77
C VAL A 132 2.10 -2.93 -16.40
N GLY A 133 1.49 -3.66 -15.46
CA GLY A 133 1.23 -3.20 -14.10
C GLY A 133 2.52 -2.86 -13.35
N SER A 134 3.51 -3.76 -13.39
CA SER A 134 4.81 -3.53 -12.75
C SER A 134 5.55 -2.34 -13.36
N PHE A 135 5.45 -2.15 -14.68
CA PHE A 135 6.04 -1.01 -15.37
C PHE A 135 5.34 0.32 -15.02
N ALA A 136 4.01 0.33 -14.89
CA ALA A 136 3.26 1.51 -14.44
C ALA A 136 3.63 1.91 -13.01
N VAL A 137 3.72 0.93 -12.10
CA VAL A 137 4.19 1.18 -10.72
C VAL A 137 5.63 1.68 -10.73
N TYR A 138 6.53 1.10 -11.53
CA TYR A 138 7.90 1.59 -11.68
C TYR A 138 7.96 3.07 -12.09
N ILE A 139 7.18 3.49 -13.09
CA ILE A 139 7.15 4.90 -13.52
C ILE A 139 6.66 5.80 -12.39
N LYS A 140 5.59 5.42 -11.69
CA LYS A 140 5.06 6.22 -10.59
C LYS A 140 6.05 6.30 -9.43
N THR A 141 6.64 5.18 -9.01
CA THR A 141 7.60 5.12 -7.91
C THR A 141 8.88 5.91 -8.23
N THR A 142 9.36 5.88 -9.47
CA THR A 142 10.52 6.69 -9.87
C THR A 142 10.21 8.19 -9.95
N ALA A 143 9.00 8.56 -10.35
CA ALA A 143 8.55 9.95 -10.28
C ALA A 143 8.47 10.43 -8.83
N ASP A 144 7.86 9.64 -7.94
CA ASP A 144 7.74 9.93 -6.51
C ASP A 144 9.14 10.05 -5.88
N ALA A 145 10.07 9.13 -6.18
CA ALA A 145 11.47 9.21 -5.73
C ALA A 145 12.16 10.51 -6.19
N LYS A 146 11.94 10.94 -7.43
CA LYS A 146 12.54 12.18 -7.96
C LYS A 146 12.03 13.42 -7.24
N THR A 147 10.76 13.45 -6.85
CA THR A 147 10.21 14.58 -6.07
C THR A 147 10.84 14.69 -4.69
N VAL A 148 11.01 13.55 -4.00
CA VAL A 148 11.65 13.51 -2.67
C VAL A 148 13.12 13.93 -2.77
N HIS A 149 13.84 13.49 -3.81
CA HIS A 149 15.25 13.82 -4.00
C HIS A 149 15.56 15.33 -3.98
N GLY A 150 14.70 16.15 -4.59
CA GLY A 150 14.90 17.61 -4.61
C GLY A 150 14.86 18.27 -3.23
N GLN A 151 14.22 17.60 -2.26
CA GLN A 151 14.04 18.12 -0.91
C GLN A 151 15.06 17.56 0.10
N ILE A 152 15.84 16.55 -0.29
CA ILE A 152 16.83 15.91 0.60
C ILE A 152 17.92 16.91 0.98
N GLU A 153 18.46 17.64 0.01
CA GLU A 153 19.60 18.52 0.24
C GLU A 153 19.26 19.68 1.19
N GLU A 154 18.05 20.23 1.09
CA GLU A 154 17.56 21.29 1.97
C GLU A 154 17.35 20.78 3.40
N GLU A 155 16.69 19.62 3.55
CA GLU A 155 16.46 18.99 4.86
C GLU A 155 17.76 18.57 5.53
N GLN A 156 18.68 17.98 4.77
CA GLN A 156 19.97 17.54 5.29
C GLN A 156 20.81 18.74 5.75
N LYS A 157 20.88 19.81 4.95
CA LYS A 157 21.58 21.04 5.35
C LYS A 157 20.98 21.66 6.60
N ALA A 158 19.66 21.71 6.72
CA ALA A 158 19.00 22.23 7.92
C ALA A 158 19.32 21.37 9.15
N THR A 159 19.24 20.04 9.01
CA THR A 159 19.56 19.08 10.09
C THR A 159 21.03 19.18 10.52
N GLU A 160 21.95 19.29 9.56
CA GLU A 160 23.38 19.48 9.82
C GLU A 160 23.64 20.80 10.54
N GLN A 161 22.99 21.89 10.12
CA GLN A 161 23.10 23.20 10.76
C GLN A 161 22.59 23.20 12.20
N LEU A 162 21.43 22.58 12.45
CA LEU A 162 20.88 22.43 13.81
C LEU A 162 21.80 21.59 14.69
N THR A 163 22.33 20.51 14.14
CA THR A 163 23.26 19.64 14.86
C THR A 163 24.56 20.36 15.19
N SER A 164 25.18 21.03 14.21
CA SER A 164 26.42 21.77 14.44
C SER A 164 26.22 22.90 15.44
N TRP A 165 25.12 23.65 15.32
CA TRP A 165 24.78 24.70 16.26
C TRP A 165 24.67 24.18 17.70
N PHE A 166 24.00 23.04 17.90
CA PHE A 166 23.86 22.46 19.23
C PHE A 166 25.21 22.03 19.81
N LEU A 167 26.01 21.31 19.02
CA LEU A 167 27.32 20.81 19.45
C LEU A 167 28.34 21.92 19.71
N GLU A 168 28.20 23.07 19.03
CA GLU A 168 29.02 24.27 19.29
C GLU A 168 28.54 25.05 20.52
N SER A 169 27.24 25.04 20.80
CA SER A 169 26.62 25.85 21.87
C SER A 169 26.58 25.13 23.22
N TYR A 170 26.53 23.80 23.22
CA TYR A 170 26.35 22.98 24.43
C TYR A 170 27.40 21.89 24.53
N THR A 171 27.98 21.71 25.71
CA THR A 171 28.86 20.58 26.03
C THR A 171 28.11 19.53 26.86
N PRO A 172 28.55 18.25 26.87
CA PRO A 172 27.94 17.20 27.68
C PRO A 172 27.84 17.58 29.17
N GLU A 173 28.87 18.25 29.70
CA GLU A 173 28.92 18.67 31.10
C GLU A 173 27.95 19.82 31.39
N ALA A 174 27.74 20.72 30.43
CA ALA A 174 26.79 21.82 30.55
C ALA A 174 25.34 21.31 30.58
N VAL A 175 25.02 20.32 29.74
CA VAL A 175 23.71 19.65 29.74
C VAL A 175 23.49 18.90 31.04
N ASP A 176 24.49 18.15 31.52
CA ASP A 176 24.42 17.43 32.80
C ASP A 176 24.19 18.36 33.98
N ALA A 177 24.91 19.49 34.02
CA ALA A 177 24.77 20.49 35.05
C ALA A 177 23.39 21.15 35.04
N ALA A 178 22.83 21.43 33.85
CA ALA A 178 21.49 21.99 33.70
C ALA A 178 20.42 21.02 34.22
N VAL A 179 20.48 19.75 33.81
CA VAL A 179 19.54 18.70 34.24
C VAL A 179 19.58 18.46 35.75
N GLN A 180 20.79 18.38 36.33
CA GLN A 180 20.98 18.16 37.77
C GLN A 180 20.57 19.38 38.61
N LYS A 181 20.70 20.60 38.08
CA LYS A 181 20.26 21.81 38.78
C LYS A 181 18.74 21.82 39.00
N GLU A 182 17.96 21.33 38.04
CA GLU A 182 16.50 21.29 38.15
C GLU A 182 15.98 20.06 38.89
N ASN A 183 16.62 18.91 38.72
CA ASN A 183 16.09 17.61 39.19
C ASN A 183 16.89 16.99 40.36
N GLY A 184 18.01 17.59 40.76
CA GLY A 184 18.90 17.06 41.78
C GLY A 184 19.70 15.84 41.31
N THR A 185 20.19 15.05 42.26
CA THR A 185 20.93 13.82 41.97
C THR A 185 19.98 12.70 41.55
N LEU A 186 20.02 12.35 40.27
CA LEU A 186 19.18 11.31 39.65
C LEU A 186 19.94 9.99 39.50
N ARG A 187 19.18 8.88 39.40
CA ARG A 187 19.71 7.58 38.95
C ARG A 187 20.16 7.66 37.48
N PRO A 188 21.16 6.87 37.05
CA PRO A 188 21.72 6.98 35.71
C PRO A 188 20.69 6.78 34.58
N GLU A 189 19.71 5.89 34.75
CA GLU A 189 18.69 5.63 33.73
C GLU A 189 17.71 6.80 33.59
N VAL A 190 17.34 7.43 34.71
CA VAL A 190 16.44 8.60 34.74
C VAL A 190 17.17 9.84 34.24
N LEU A 191 18.47 9.92 34.50
CA LEU A 191 19.32 11.01 34.05
C LEU A 191 19.51 10.99 32.52
N ALA A 192 19.64 9.82 31.90
CA ALA A 192 19.65 9.68 30.43
C ALA A 192 18.35 10.20 29.80
N LEU A 193 17.20 9.78 30.34
CA LEU A 193 15.89 10.26 29.88
C LEU A 193 15.77 11.79 30.02
N LYS A 194 16.20 12.35 31.15
CA LYS A 194 16.11 13.79 31.41
C LYS A 194 17.05 14.64 30.56
N ARG A 195 18.22 14.10 30.19
CA ARG A 195 19.11 14.74 29.20
C ARG A 195 18.43 14.85 27.84
N MET A 196 17.76 13.79 27.40
CA MET A 196 17.02 13.78 26.14
C MET A 196 15.86 14.79 26.18
N ASP A 197 15.05 14.78 27.24
CA ASP A 197 13.98 15.78 27.45
C ASP A 197 14.54 17.22 27.35
N TYR A 198 15.70 17.49 27.97
CA TYR A 198 16.33 18.81 27.93
C TYR A 198 16.78 19.21 26.52
N ILE A 199 17.40 18.29 25.77
CA ILE A 199 17.81 18.53 24.38
C ILE A 199 16.58 18.86 23.52
N GLN A 200 15.48 18.12 23.68
CA GLN A 200 14.22 18.39 22.98
C GLN A 200 13.66 19.78 23.32
N ASP A 201 13.62 20.14 24.61
CA ASP A 201 13.11 21.43 25.07
C ASP A 201 13.92 22.61 24.49
N VAL A 202 15.24 22.47 24.36
CA VAL A 202 16.08 23.49 23.70
C VAL A 202 15.67 23.73 22.24
N PHE A 203 15.38 22.66 21.49
CA PHE A 203 14.94 22.79 20.10
C PHE A 203 13.54 23.39 19.97
N ILE A 204 12.61 22.95 20.81
CA ILE A 204 11.24 23.47 20.82
C ILE A 204 11.23 24.96 21.21
N THR A 205 12.02 25.35 22.21
CA THR A 205 12.02 26.72 22.74
C THR A 205 12.81 27.72 21.88
N GLN A 206 13.95 27.32 21.30
CA GLN A 206 14.81 28.26 20.55
C GLN A 206 14.53 28.29 19.05
N TYR A 207 14.10 27.17 18.46
CA TYR A 207 13.89 27.05 17.01
C TYR A 207 12.41 26.89 16.62
N ASP A 208 11.49 26.84 17.59
CA ASP A 208 10.03 26.72 17.36
C ASP A 208 9.68 25.57 16.39
N LEU A 209 10.38 24.44 16.57
CA LEU A 209 10.20 23.25 15.75
C LEU A 209 8.85 22.60 16.10
N ALA A 210 7.88 22.75 15.19
CA ALA A 210 6.52 22.24 15.37
C ALA A 210 6.37 20.72 15.15
N ASP A 211 7.34 20.07 14.50
CA ASP A 211 7.31 18.64 14.23
C ASP A 211 8.01 17.86 15.35
N GLN A 212 7.20 17.31 16.27
CA GLN A 212 7.70 16.54 17.40
C GLN A 212 8.51 15.32 16.98
N ALA A 213 8.10 14.64 15.90
CA ALA A 213 8.80 13.45 15.43
C ALA A 213 10.22 13.80 14.98
N TYR A 214 10.36 14.91 14.26
CA TYR A 214 11.66 15.42 13.82
C TYR A 214 12.55 15.80 15.00
N VAL A 215 11.99 16.48 16.01
CA VAL A 215 12.71 16.86 17.23
C VAL A 215 13.19 15.63 17.99
N ASP A 216 12.34 14.61 18.14
CA ASP A 216 12.68 13.36 18.81
C ASP A 216 13.88 12.69 18.12
N ALA A 217 13.80 12.46 16.80
CA ALA A 217 14.87 11.84 16.04
C ALA A 217 16.18 12.67 16.02
N LEU A 218 16.07 14.00 15.91
CA LEU A 218 17.24 14.89 15.98
C LEU A 218 17.89 14.87 17.37
N SER A 219 17.08 14.83 18.43
CA SER A 219 17.57 14.77 19.81
C SER A 219 18.30 13.45 20.11
N GLU A 220 17.82 12.33 19.56
CA GLU A 220 18.49 11.02 19.64
C GLU A 220 19.86 11.06 18.94
N ASP A 221 19.94 11.58 17.72
CA ASP A 221 21.20 11.73 16.97
C ASP A 221 22.23 12.58 17.73
N ILE A 222 21.78 13.68 18.35
CA ILE A 222 22.64 14.60 19.11
C ILE A 222 23.07 13.98 20.43
N TYR A 223 22.16 13.29 21.12
CA TYR A 223 22.48 12.57 22.34
C TYR A 223 23.56 11.52 22.10
N ALA A 224 23.42 10.73 21.02
CA ALA A 224 24.42 9.77 20.59
C ALA A 224 25.77 10.46 20.36
N LYS A 225 25.81 11.56 19.60
CA LYS A 225 27.06 12.31 19.35
C LYS A 225 27.73 12.89 20.60
N LEU A 226 26.94 13.24 21.62
CA LEU A 226 27.46 13.85 22.86
C LEU A 226 27.96 12.82 23.88
N TYR A 227 27.29 11.67 23.99
CA TYR A 227 27.49 10.73 25.10
C TYR A 227 27.94 9.33 24.66
N GLU A 228 27.75 8.96 23.39
CA GLU A 228 28.28 7.74 22.80
C GLU A 228 29.49 8.12 21.92
N PRO A 229 30.73 8.07 22.45
CA PRO A 229 31.90 8.30 21.62
C PRO A 229 31.88 7.28 20.49
N GLU A 230 32.11 7.74 19.24
CA GLU A 230 32.27 6.85 18.08
C GLU A 230 33.20 5.69 18.48
N GLN A 231 32.62 4.49 18.61
CA GLN A 231 33.42 3.29 18.73
C GLN A 231 34.15 3.17 17.39
N GLY A 232 35.42 3.58 17.39
CA GLY A 232 36.28 3.44 16.23
C GLY A 232 36.20 2.00 15.74
N ASP A 233 35.92 1.86 14.45
CA ASP A 233 36.12 0.63 13.69
C ASP A 233 37.50 0.04 14.07
N GLU A 234 37.50 -1.12 14.73
CA GLU A 234 38.66 -2.00 14.87
C GLU A 234 38.51 -3.20 13.92
#